data_AF-A0A382UVF3-F1
#
_entry.id   AF-A0A382UVF3-F1
#
_cell.length_a   1.000
_cell.length_b   1.000
_cell.length_c   1.000
_cell.angle_alpha   90.00
_cell.angle_beta   90.00
_cell.angle_gamma   90.00
#
_symmetry.space_group_name_H-M   'P 1'
#
loop_
_entity.id
_entity.type
_entity.pdbx_description
1 polymer ?
#
loop_
_entity_poly.entity_id
_entity_poly.type
_entity_poly.pdbx_seq_one_letter_code
_entity_poly.pdbx_strand_id
1 'polypeptide(L)'
;VIRKSQSQWDFGELFPTEQTRDVLTVSELTNRVKRELENQIGQVWVEGEITNLRAQASGHMYFSIKDESTQLSCVLFRGTRAPQRELMEDGQKVVLHGDLTVYEPRGQYQLIVQKVELQGVGELQAKFEKLKLKLKAEGLFVPEAKKEIPPYPERLGIVTSLNGAALRDVLHVIRRRQPSMQIVLVASRVQGQGAEDEIAKGIQQLNKWSERQPLDLVLITRGGGSLEDL
;
A
#
# COMPACT_ATOMS: atom_id res chain seq x y z
N VAL A 1 -43.50 -68.92 -43.41
CA VAL A 1 -42.25 -68.24 -43.83
C VAL A 1 -42.64 -67.04 -44.68
N ILE A 2 -42.73 -65.84 -44.09
CA ILE A 2 -43.19 -64.62 -44.78
C ILE A 2 -41.93 -63.86 -45.25
N ARG A 3 -41.77 -63.73 -46.57
CA ARG A 3 -40.69 -62.98 -47.21
C ARG A 3 -40.90 -61.48 -46.97
N LYS A 4 -39.95 -60.82 -46.30
CA LYS A 4 -39.85 -59.36 -46.27
C LYS A 4 -39.47 -58.86 -47.66
N SER A 5 -40.30 -58.00 -48.23
CA SER A 5 -39.95 -57.22 -49.42
C SER A 5 -38.85 -56.22 -49.05
N GLN A 6 -37.64 -56.45 -49.53
CA GLN A 6 -36.63 -55.40 -49.57
C GLN A 6 -37.07 -54.38 -50.62
N SER A 7 -37.44 -53.19 -50.14
CA SER A 7 -37.58 -52.01 -50.98
C SER A 7 -36.28 -51.80 -51.75
N GLN A 8 -36.37 -51.60 -53.07
CA GLN A 8 -35.23 -51.31 -53.95
C GLN A 8 -34.65 -49.90 -53.74
N TRP A 9 -35.17 -49.18 -52.74
CA TRP A 9 -34.82 -47.82 -52.35
C TRP A 9 -34.46 -47.79 -50.86
N ASP A 10 -33.44 -48.56 -50.46
CA ASP A 10 -32.82 -48.45 -49.14
C ASP A 10 -31.59 -47.54 -49.28
N PHE A 11 -31.86 -46.24 -49.22
CA PHE A 11 -30.84 -45.23 -49.18
C PHE A 11 -30.31 -45.11 -47.76
N GLY A 12 -29.48 -46.06 -47.33
CA GLY A 12 -28.77 -45.98 -46.05
C GLY A 12 -28.11 -44.61 -45.88
N GLU A 13 -28.14 -44.06 -44.65
CA GLU A 13 -27.57 -42.78 -44.18
C GLU A 13 -26.96 -41.87 -45.26
N LEU A 14 -27.78 -41.39 -46.21
CA LEU A 14 -27.31 -40.58 -47.34
C LEU A 14 -27.01 -39.12 -46.99
N PHE A 15 -27.24 -38.75 -45.74
CA PHE A 15 -26.93 -37.42 -45.21
C PHE A 15 -26.17 -37.63 -43.91
N PRO A 16 -24.95 -37.08 -43.76
CA PRO A 16 -24.33 -37.00 -42.45
C PRO A 16 -25.34 -36.33 -41.52
N THR A 17 -25.57 -36.88 -40.31
CA THR A 17 -26.31 -36.17 -39.26
C THR A 17 -25.71 -34.77 -39.15
N GLU A 18 -26.45 -33.76 -39.62
CA GLU A 18 -26.02 -32.37 -39.52
C GLU A 18 -25.71 -32.11 -38.05
N GLN A 19 -24.45 -31.80 -37.75
CA GLN A 19 -24.08 -31.31 -36.43
C GLN A 19 -24.86 -30.01 -36.23
N THR A 20 -25.98 -30.11 -35.52
CA THR A 20 -26.76 -28.95 -35.10
C THR A 20 -25.85 -28.06 -34.29
N ARG A 21 -25.44 -26.94 -34.89
CA ARG A 21 -24.62 -25.93 -34.21
C ARG A 21 -25.47 -25.36 -33.08
N ASP A 22 -25.00 -25.53 -31.85
CA ASP A 22 -25.61 -24.87 -30.70
C ASP A 22 -25.20 -23.39 -30.72
N VAL A 23 -26.07 -22.54 -31.27
CA VAL A 23 -25.82 -21.11 -31.46
C VAL A 23 -26.37 -20.34 -30.27
N LEU A 24 -25.47 -19.91 -29.38
CA LEU A 24 -25.81 -19.07 -28.24
C LEU A 24 -25.81 -17.59 -28.62
N THR A 25 -26.74 -16.83 -28.07
CA THR A 25 -26.67 -15.36 -28.07
C THR A 25 -25.53 -14.87 -27.18
N VAL A 26 -25.07 -13.62 -27.41
CA VAL A 26 -24.00 -13.00 -26.61
C VAL A 26 -24.33 -13.01 -25.11
N SER A 27 -25.59 -12.74 -24.76
CA SER A 27 -26.07 -12.74 -23.37
C SER A 27 -26.07 -14.15 -22.77
N GLU A 28 -26.49 -15.16 -23.53
CA GLU A 28 -26.48 -16.56 -23.07
C GLU A 28 -25.05 -17.05 -22.84
N LEU A 29 -24.13 -16.74 -23.75
CA LEU A 29 -22.71 -17.08 -23.60
C LEU A 29 -22.11 -16.40 -22.36
N THR A 30 -22.33 -15.10 -22.19
CA THR A 30 -21.79 -14.34 -21.05
C THR A 30 -22.34 -14.85 -19.72
N ASN A 31 -23.64 -15.12 -19.65
CA ASN A 31 -24.28 -15.70 -18.46
C ASN A 31 -23.77 -17.11 -18.16
N ARG A 32 -23.48 -17.91 -19.19
CA ARG A 32 -22.89 -19.24 -19.02
C ARG A 32 -21.47 -19.14 -18.46
N VAL A 33 -20.64 -18.25 -18.99
CA VAL A 33 -19.28 -18.00 -18.48
C VAL A 33 -19.33 -17.52 -17.03
N LYS A 34 -20.20 -16.57 -16.71
CA LYS A 34 -20.38 -16.05 -15.35
C LYS A 34 -20.69 -17.17 -14.36
N ARG A 35 -21.68 -18.02 -14.66
CA ARG A 35 -22.06 -19.14 -13.79
C ARG A 35 -20.91 -20.12 -13.59
N GLU A 36 -20.19 -20.45 -14.65
CA GLU A 36 -19.08 -21.39 -14.55
C GLU A 36 -17.94 -20.82 -13.69
N LEU A 37 -17.62 -19.53 -13.88
CA LEU A 37 -16.62 -18.81 -13.10
C LEU A 37 -17.00 -18.77 -11.61
N GLU A 38 -18.24 -18.38 -11.31
CA GLU A 38 -18.75 -18.29 -9.94
C GLU A 38 -18.81 -19.67 -9.24
N ASN A 39 -19.15 -20.72 -9.98
CA ASN A 39 -19.24 -22.08 -9.44
C ASN A 39 -17.87 -22.74 -9.25
N GLN A 40 -16.93 -22.57 -10.18
CA GLN A 40 -15.64 -23.24 -10.14
C GLN A 40 -14.59 -22.48 -9.32
N ILE A 41 -14.57 -21.15 -9.42
CA ILE A 41 -13.56 -20.31 -8.76
C ILE A 41 -14.13 -19.74 -7.45
N GLY A 42 -15.31 -19.12 -7.51
CA GLY A 42 -15.96 -18.54 -6.33
C GLY A 42 -15.11 -17.47 -5.64
N GLN A 43 -14.86 -17.66 -4.33
CA GLN A 43 -14.08 -16.75 -3.51
C GLN A 43 -12.58 -17.02 -3.60
N VAL A 44 -11.82 -15.95 -3.82
CA VAL A 44 -10.37 -16.02 -4.01
C VAL A 44 -9.64 -14.95 -3.22
N TRP A 45 -8.37 -15.25 -2.95
CA TRP A 45 -7.38 -14.30 -2.49
C TRP A 45 -6.44 -13.97 -3.65
N VAL A 46 -6.24 -12.68 -3.93
CA VAL A 46 -5.39 -12.22 -5.03
C VAL A 46 -4.49 -11.10 -4.55
N GLU A 47 -3.20 -11.18 -4.86
CA GLU A 47 -2.23 -10.11 -4.60
C GLU A 47 -1.94 -9.29 -5.86
N GLY A 48 -1.64 -8.02 -5.67
CA GLY A 48 -1.22 -7.14 -6.78
C GLY A 48 -1.06 -5.70 -6.34
N GLU A 49 -0.63 -4.85 -7.28
CA GLU A 49 -0.47 -3.41 -7.07
C GLU A 49 -1.72 -2.65 -7.51
N ILE A 50 -2.26 -1.76 -6.65
CA ILE A 50 -3.40 -0.91 -6.99
C ILE A 50 -3.04 0.06 -8.11
N THR A 51 -3.93 0.19 -9.08
CA THR A 51 -3.89 1.20 -10.13
C THR A 51 -5.29 1.74 -10.44
N ASN A 52 -5.34 2.98 -10.95
CA ASN A 52 -6.56 3.62 -11.42
C ASN A 52 -7.66 3.71 -10.35
N LEU A 53 -7.28 3.92 -9.08
CA LEU A 53 -8.21 4.04 -7.97
C LEU A 53 -9.13 5.26 -8.13
N ARG A 54 -10.44 4.99 -8.16
CA ARG A 54 -11.49 6.01 -8.28
C ARG A 54 -12.55 5.81 -7.21
N ALA A 55 -12.65 6.78 -6.30
CA ALA A 55 -13.75 6.88 -5.37
C ALA A 55 -14.93 7.66 -5.99
N GLN A 56 -16.11 7.04 -6.07
CA GLN A 56 -17.33 7.71 -6.50
C GLN A 56 -18.04 8.40 -5.34
N ALA A 57 -18.82 9.45 -5.65
CA ALA A 57 -19.66 10.16 -4.68
C ALA A 57 -20.68 9.25 -3.96
N SER A 58 -21.06 8.13 -4.58
CA SER A 58 -21.90 7.08 -3.98
C SER A 58 -21.23 6.36 -2.81
N GLY A 59 -19.90 6.46 -2.68
CA GLY A 59 -19.11 5.70 -1.74
C GLY A 59 -18.73 4.31 -2.27
N HIS A 60 -18.73 4.09 -3.58
CA HIS A 60 -18.12 2.91 -4.21
C HIS A 60 -16.70 3.24 -4.66
N MET A 61 -15.78 2.28 -4.56
CA MET A 61 -14.42 2.41 -5.08
C MET A 61 -14.23 1.42 -6.22
N TYR A 62 -13.69 1.92 -7.33
CA TYR A 62 -13.33 1.12 -8.49
C TYR A 62 -11.84 1.29 -8.72
N PHE A 63 -11.13 0.19 -8.90
CA PHE A 63 -9.69 0.18 -9.13
C PHE A 63 -9.31 -1.08 -9.89
N SER A 64 -8.04 -1.21 -10.24
CA SER A 64 -7.50 -2.45 -10.79
C SER A 64 -6.29 -2.85 -9.97
N ILE A 65 -6.09 -4.15 -9.80
CA ILE A 65 -4.80 -4.67 -9.33
C ILE A 65 -4.03 -5.21 -10.52
N LYS A 66 -2.72 -5.01 -10.55
CA LYS A 66 -1.84 -5.54 -11.60
C LYS A 66 -0.69 -6.34 -11.01
N ASP A 67 -0.18 -7.26 -11.82
CA ASP A 67 1.15 -7.85 -11.70
C ASP A 67 2.03 -7.42 -12.89
N GLU A 68 3.14 -8.11 -13.15
CA GLU A 68 4.06 -7.80 -14.25
C GLU A 68 3.43 -7.97 -15.65
N SER A 69 2.38 -8.76 -15.76
CA SER A 69 1.84 -9.29 -17.02
C SER A 69 0.34 -9.10 -17.20
N THR A 70 -0.42 -8.98 -16.11
CA THR A 70 -1.89 -8.97 -16.12
C THR A 70 -2.46 -7.92 -15.16
N GLN A 71 -3.73 -7.58 -15.39
CA GLN A 71 -4.50 -6.70 -14.52
C GLN A 71 -5.91 -7.27 -14.31
N LEU A 72 -6.48 -7.00 -13.14
CA LEU A 72 -7.82 -7.42 -12.74
C LEU A 72 -8.61 -6.23 -12.19
N SER A 73 -9.77 -5.96 -12.80
CA SER A 73 -10.71 -4.94 -12.34
C SER A 73 -11.32 -5.34 -10.99
N CYS A 74 -11.37 -4.40 -10.06
CA CYS A 74 -11.86 -4.60 -8.70
C CYS A 74 -12.92 -3.56 -8.36
N VAL A 75 -13.95 -3.99 -7.63
CA VAL A 75 -14.98 -3.11 -7.09
C VAL A 75 -15.13 -3.33 -5.58
N LEU A 76 -15.09 -2.24 -4.82
CA LEU A 76 -15.34 -2.23 -3.39
C LEU A 76 -16.62 -1.43 -3.11
N PHE A 77 -17.67 -2.14 -2.70
CA PHE A 77 -18.95 -1.52 -2.42
C PHE A 77 -18.93 -0.70 -1.11
N ARG A 78 -19.84 0.27 -0.98
CA ARG A 78 -19.92 1.15 0.20
C ARG A 78 -20.17 0.37 1.49
N GLY A 79 -21.07 -0.62 1.42
CA GLY A 79 -21.49 -1.41 2.57
C GLY A 79 -20.42 -2.39 3.08
N THR A 80 -19.36 -2.62 2.30
CA THR A 80 -18.27 -3.51 2.70
C THR A 80 -17.38 -2.83 3.75
N ARG A 81 -17.30 -3.41 4.94
CA ARG A 81 -16.39 -2.95 6.01
C ARG A 81 -14.96 -3.34 5.68
N ALA A 82 -14.24 -2.45 5.02
CA ALA A 82 -12.79 -2.54 4.83
C ALA A 82 -12.10 -1.51 5.76
N PRO A 83 -11.51 -1.92 6.89
CA PRO A 83 -10.94 -0.99 7.88
C PRO A 83 -9.78 -0.15 7.34
N GLN A 84 -9.17 -0.56 6.23
CA GLN A 84 -8.03 0.11 5.58
C GLN A 84 -8.44 0.86 4.31
N ARG A 85 -9.74 1.01 4.07
CA ARG A 85 -10.28 1.61 2.84
C ARG A 85 -9.75 3.02 2.55
N GLU A 86 -9.61 3.84 3.58
CA GLU A 86 -9.15 5.23 3.46
C GLU A 86 -7.64 5.33 3.22
N LEU A 87 -6.90 4.24 3.45
CA LEU A 87 -5.46 4.16 3.28
C LEU A 87 -5.05 3.62 1.90
N MET A 88 -6.02 3.19 1.08
CA MET A 88 -5.77 2.66 -0.25
C MET A 88 -5.35 3.79 -1.20
N GLU A 89 -4.21 3.61 -1.86
CA GLU A 89 -3.67 4.53 -2.85
C GLU A 89 -3.10 3.78 -4.06
N ASP A 90 -3.04 4.44 -5.22
CA ASP A 90 -2.38 3.89 -6.41
C ASP A 90 -0.90 3.63 -6.11
N GLY A 91 -0.37 2.51 -6.59
CA GLY A 91 1.01 2.06 -6.39
C GLY A 91 1.22 1.18 -5.14
N GLN A 92 0.20 1.02 -4.29
CA GLN A 92 0.31 0.15 -3.12
C GLN A 92 0.12 -1.33 -3.48
N LYS A 93 0.95 -2.20 -2.89
CA LYS A 93 0.72 -3.64 -2.93
C LYS A 93 -0.36 -4.04 -1.94
N VAL A 94 -1.30 -4.85 -2.39
CA VAL A 94 -2.45 -5.29 -1.60
C VAL A 94 -2.73 -6.76 -1.83
N VAL A 95 -3.34 -7.37 -0.83
CA VAL A 95 -3.95 -8.70 -0.89
C VAL A 95 -5.46 -8.50 -0.72
N LEU A 96 -6.23 -8.92 -1.71
CA LEU A 96 -7.69 -8.77 -1.76
C LEU A 96 -8.36 -10.12 -1.58
N HIS A 97 -9.43 -10.15 -0.79
CA HIS A 97 -10.36 -11.27 -0.72
C HIS A 97 -11.69 -10.87 -1.35
N GLY A 98 -12.23 -11.69 -2.25
CA GLY A 98 -13.49 -11.37 -2.90
C GLY A 98 -14.04 -12.47 -3.79
N ASP A 99 -15.24 -12.22 -4.32
CA ASP A 99 -15.88 -13.11 -5.29
C ASP A 99 -15.48 -12.70 -6.71
N LEU A 100 -14.97 -13.64 -7.50
CA LEU A 100 -14.68 -13.40 -8.90
C LEU A 100 -15.96 -13.57 -9.73
N THR A 101 -16.34 -12.54 -10.48
CA THR A 101 -17.56 -12.53 -11.30
C THR A 101 -17.32 -11.86 -12.66
N VAL A 102 -18.35 -11.82 -13.50
CA VAL A 102 -18.35 -11.14 -14.80
C VAL A 102 -19.27 -9.93 -14.73
N TYR A 103 -18.75 -8.76 -15.12
CA TYR A 103 -19.56 -7.58 -15.37
C TYR A 103 -20.32 -7.76 -16.70
N GLU A 104 -21.54 -8.29 -16.60
CA GLU A 104 -22.39 -8.67 -17.73
C GLU A 104 -22.50 -7.62 -18.85
N PRO A 105 -22.67 -6.31 -18.57
CA PRO A 105 -22.81 -5.32 -19.65
C PRO A 105 -21.59 -5.21 -20.58
N ARG A 106 -20.40 -5.64 -20.13
CA ARG A 106 -19.17 -5.62 -20.93
C ARG A 106 -18.50 -7.00 -21.07
N GLY A 107 -19.03 -8.03 -20.44
CA GLY A 107 -18.42 -9.37 -20.42
C GLY A 107 -17.01 -9.39 -19.81
N GLN A 108 -16.67 -8.45 -18.93
CA GLN A 108 -15.33 -8.33 -18.34
C GLN A 108 -15.28 -9.01 -16.97
N TYR A 109 -14.19 -9.72 -16.66
CA TYR A 109 -13.96 -10.22 -15.31
C TYR A 109 -13.76 -9.09 -14.32
N GLN A 110 -14.34 -9.23 -13.13
CA GLN A 110 -14.15 -8.31 -12.03
C GLN A 110 -14.14 -9.07 -10.70
N LEU A 111 -13.38 -8.55 -9.74
CA LEU A 111 -13.37 -9.02 -8.36
C LEU A 111 -14.27 -8.12 -7.50
N ILE A 112 -15.30 -8.68 -6.88
CA ILE A 112 -16.09 -8.00 -5.85
C ILE A 112 -15.35 -8.14 -4.53
N VAL A 113 -14.70 -7.06 -4.10
CA VAL A 113 -13.83 -7.06 -2.94
C VAL A 113 -14.64 -7.05 -1.65
N GLN A 114 -14.37 -8.03 -0.79
CA GLN A 114 -14.95 -8.18 0.54
C GLN A 114 -13.98 -7.78 1.65
N LYS A 115 -12.67 -8.06 1.48
CA LYS A 115 -11.61 -7.64 2.41
C LYS A 115 -10.39 -7.14 1.64
N VAL A 116 -9.69 -6.19 2.25
CA VAL A 116 -8.46 -5.59 1.74
C VAL A 116 -7.42 -5.69 2.84
N GLU A 117 -6.24 -6.20 2.49
CA GLU A 117 -5.06 -6.22 3.33
C GLU A 117 -3.92 -5.48 2.60
N LEU A 118 -3.49 -4.33 3.13
CA LEU A 118 -2.35 -3.61 2.56
C LEU A 118 -1.05 -4.37 2.84
N GLN A 119 -0.38 -4.83 1.78
CA GLN A 119 0.89 -5.55 1.84
C GLN A 119 2.01 -4.52 2.03
N GLY A 120 2.58 -4.47 3.25
CA GLY A 120 3.61 -3.48 3.63
C GLY A 120 3.49 -3.04 5.09
N VAL A 121 2.27 -2.96 5.63
CA VAL A 121 2.05 -2.60 7.04
C VAL A 121 2.48 -3.73 7.98
N GLY A 122 2.21 -5.00 7.66
CA GLY A 122 2.51 -6.14 8.54
C GLY A 122 4.00 -6.44 8.72
N GLU A 123 4.77 -6.46 7.63
CA GLU A 123 6.21 -6.75 7.69
C GLU A 123 7.00 -5.58 8.30
N LEU A 124 6.67 -4.35 7.92
CA LEU A 124 7.28 -3.14 8.50
C LEU A 124 6.96 -3.05 10.00
N GLN A 125 5.70 -3.30 10.38
CA GLN A 125 5.29 -3.32 11.79
C GLN A 125 6.01 -4.43 12.58
N ALA A 126 6.19 -5.62 11.99
CA ALA A 126 6.94 -6.71 12.62
C ALA A 126 8.43 -6.37 12.79
N LYS A 127 9.06 -5.78 11.76
CA LYS A 127 10.45 -5.28 11.82
C LYS A 127 10.59 -4.18 12.87
N PHE A 128 9.65 -3.23 12.91
CA PHE A 128 9.59 -2.15 13.88
C PHE A 128 9.47 -2.67 15.31
N GLU A 129 8.53 -3.59 15.59
CA GLU A 129 8.34 -4.13 16.93
C GLU A 129 9.56 -4.94 17.39
N LYS A 130 10.18 -5.71 16.49
CA LYS A 130 11.44 -6.44 16.76
C LYS A 130 12.59 -5.48 17.08
N LEU A 131 12.73 -4.39 16.32
CA LEU A 131 13.75 -3.37 16.56
C LEU A 131 13.51 -2.66 17.90
N LYS A 132 12.26 -2.27 18.18
CA LYS A 132 11.87 -1.64 19.45
C LYS A 132 12.18 -2.53 20.65
N LEU A 133 11.86 -3.83 20.58
CA LEU A 133 12.20 -4.79 21.63
C LEU A 133 13.72 -4.92 21.83
N LYS A 134 14.49 -4.97 20.74
CA LYS A 134 15.95 -4.99 20.78
C LYS A 134 16.51 -3.74 21.46
N LEU A 135 16.13 -2.54 21.01
CA LEU A 135 16.59 -1.27 21.58
C LEU A 135 16.15 -1.10 23.05
N LYS A 136 14.98 -1.64 23.42
CA LYS A 136 14.51 -1.67 24.81
C LYS A 136 15.36 -2.61 25.68
N ALA A 137 15.73 -3.78 25.16
CA ALA A 137 16.62 -4.71 25.85
C ALA A 137 18.05 -4.15 26.01
N GLU A 138 18.51 -3.33 25.05
CA GLU A 138 19.77 -2.56 25.15
C GLU A 138 19.69 -1.40 26.16
N GLY A 139 18.53 -1.14 26.76
CA GLY A 139 18.36 -0.12 27.79
C GLY A 139 18.26 1.32 27.27
N LEU A 140 18.13 1.53 25.96
CA LEU A 140 18.14 2.87 25.34
C LEU A 140 16.91 3.72 25.70
N PHE A 141 15.85 3.13 26.25
CA PHE A 141 14.62 3.82 26.67
C PHE A 141 14.47 3.97 28.19
N VAL A 142 15.46 3.52 28.96
CA VAL A 142 15.46 3.55 30.43
C VAL A 142 15.33 5.01 30.90
N PRO A 143 14.30 5.38 31.69
CA PRO A 143 14.08 6.75 32.15
C PRO A 143 15.31 7.37 32.83
N GLU A 144 16.06 6.57 33.58
CA GLU A 144 17.25 6.95 34.33
C GLU A 144 18.41 7.38 33.42
N ALA A 145 18.42 6.97 32.15
CA ALA A 145 19.41 7.42 31.16
C ALA A 145 19.00 8.74 30.47
N LYS A 146 17.77 9.22 30.67
CA LYS A 146 17.29 10.46 30.07
C LYS A 146 17.78 11.67 30.86
N LYS A 147 18.31 12.66 30.15
CA LYS A 147 18.68 13.95 30.73
C LYS A 147 17.44 14.85 30.79
N GLU A 148 17.35 15.64 31.86
CA GLU A 148 16.31 16.67 31.96
C GLU A 148 16.51 17.73 30.87
N ILE A 149 15.39 18.20 30.31
CA ILE A 149 15.39 19.26 29.30
C ILE A 149 15.38 20.61 30.04
N PRO A 150 16.36 21.49 29.80
CA PRO A 150 16.38 22.81 30.41
C PRO A 150 15.12 23.62 30.06
N PRO A 151 14.48 24.30 31.03
CA PRO A 151 13.26 25.06 30.78
C PRO A 151 13.50 26.30 29.90
N TYR A 152 14.72 26.86 29.94
CA TYR A 152 15.09 28.08 29.22
C TYR A 152 16.45 27.89 28.51
N PRO A 153 16.49 27.16 27.38
CA PRO A 153 17.72 27.04 26.59
C PRO A 153 18.04 28.37 25.91
N GLU A 154 19.30 28.81 26.02
CA GLU A 154 19.82 30.00 25.34
C GLU A 154 20.50 29.64 24.02
N ARG A 155 21.03 28.42 23.91
CA ARG A 155 21.73 27.95 22.72
C ARG A 155 21.32 26.54 22.30
N LEU A 156 20.86 26.44 21.06
CA LEU A 156 20.35 25.22 20.45
C LEU A 156 21.24 24.78 19.29
N GLY A 157 21.78 23.56 19.37
CA GLY A 157 22.34 22.86 18.23
C GLY A 157 21.22 22.22 17.40
N ILE A 158 21.27 22.30 16.08
CA ILE A 158 20.27 21.69 15.19
C ILE A 158 20.99 20.81 14.16
N VAL A 159 20.57 19.56 14.05
CA VAL A 159 20.96 18.65 12.97
C VAL A 159 19.76 18.40 12.08
N THR A 160 19.79 18.90 10.84
CA THR A 160 18.70 18.73 9.88
C THR A 160 19.15 18.98 8.44
N SER A 161 18.27 18.73 7.47
CA SER A 161 18.49 19.09 6.08
C SER A 161 18.27 20.59 5.87
N LEU A 162 19.22 21.26 5.20
CA LEU A 162 19.15 22.69 4.88
C LEU A 162 17.93 23.05 4.01
N ASN A 163 17.48 22.10 3.18
CA ASN A 163 16.39 22.31 2.23
C ASN A 163 15.02 21.87 2.80
N GLY A 164 14.99 21.29 4.01
CA GLY A 164 13.76 20.76 4.60
C GLY A 164 12.82 21.83 5.16
N ALA A 165 11.51 21.63 5.00
CA ALA A 165 10.49 22.48 5.63
C ALA A 165 10.63 22.52 7.17
N ALA A 166 11.06 21.41 7.78
CA ALA A 166 11.27 21.31 9.21
C ALA A 166 12.23 22.37 9.78
N LEU A 167 13.32 22.71 9.07
CA LEU A 167 14.22 23.77 9.52
C LEU A 167 13.49 25.12 9.53
N ARG A 168 12.67 25.40 8.51
CA ARG A 168 11.90 26.64 8.42
C ARG A 168 10.88 26.73 9.55
N ASP A 169 10.21 25.64 9.87
CA ASP A 169 9.23 25.56 10.95
C ASP A 169 9.89 25.82 12.31
N VAL A 170 11.03 25.16 12.57
CA VAL A 170 11.80 25.37 13.80
C VAL A 170 12.25 26.82 13.90
N LEU A 171 12.85 27.39 12.85
CA LEU A 171 13.29 28.79 12.85
C LEU A 171 12.12 29.76 13.01
N HIS A 172 10.97 29.48 12.41
CA HIS A 172 9.76 30.31 12.54
C HIS A 172 9.25 30.32 13.98
N VAL A 173 9.17 29.15 14.63
CA VAL A 173 8.75 29.03 16.03
C VAL A 173 9.74 29.72 16.96
N ILE A 174 11.05 29.52 16.77
CA ILE A 174 12.08 30.15 17.60
C ILE A 174 12.02 31.67 17.47
N ARG A 175 12.00 32.21 16.25
CA ARG A 175 11.92 33.66 16.02
C ARG A 175 10.68 34.29 16.63
N ARG A 176 9.57 33.55 16.76
CA ARG A 176 8.33 34.04 17.36
C ARG A 176 8.33 33.93 18.88
N ARG A 177 8.89 32.85 19.46
CA ARG A 177 8.79 32.55 20.90
C ARG A 177 10.02 32.93 21.71
N GLN A 178 11.22 32.83 21.13
CA GLN A 178 12.49 33.17 21.77
C GLN A 178 13.50 33.70 20.74
N PRO A 179 13.36 34.98 20.31
CA PRO A 179 14.19 35.56 19.25
C PRO A 179 15.68 35.67 19.61
N SER A 180 16.01 35.69 20.91
CA SER A 180 17.39 35.77 21.41
C SER A 180 18.13 34.45 21.41
N MET A 181 17.46 33.32 21.15
CA MET A 181 18.09 32.01 21.16
C MET A 181 19.14 31.88 20.05
N GLN A 182 20.33 31.46 20.43
CA GLN A 182 21.42 31.22 19.49
C GLN A 182 21.31 29.84 18.87
N ILE A 183 21.57 29.75 17.57
CA ILE A 183 21.37 28.52 16.80
C ILE A 183 22.70 28.12 16.16
N VAL A 184 23.10 26.86 16.38
CA VAL A 184 24.25 26.24 15.71
C VAL A 184 23.71 25.14 14.80
N LEU A 185 23.81 25.35 13.49
CA LEU A 185 23.22 24.45 12.50
C LEU A 185 24.30 23.54 11.90
N VAL A 186 24.02 22.23 11.89
CA VAL A 186 24.79 21.23 11.14
C VAL A 186 23.88 20.59 10.10
N ALA A 187 24.31 20.67 8.84
CA ALA A 187 23.61 20.05 7.72
C ALA A 187 23.79 18.53 7.76
N SER A 188 22.68 17.81 7.62
CA SER A 188 22.67 16.34 7.51
C SER A 188 21.53 15.88 6.62
N ARG A 189 21.72 14.77 5.91
CA ARG A 189 20.59 13.97 5.45
C ARG A 189 19.84 13.43 6.66
N VAL A 190 18.52 13.44 6.56
CA VAL A 190 17.58 13.04 7.63
C VAL A 190 16.63 11.93 7.19
N GLN A 191 16.83 11.43 5.96
CA GLN A 191 16.07 10.35 5.34
C GLN A 191 16.92 9.66 4.28
N GLY A 192 16.60 8.40 3.99
CA GLY A 192 17.30 7.58 3.02
C GLY A 192 18.63 7.01 3.53
N GLN A 193 19.24 6.15 2.70
CA GLN A 193 20.44 5.40 3.07
C GLN A 193 21.63 6.29 3.44
N GLY A 194 22.20 6.07 4.62
CA GLY A 194 23.35 6.81 5.16
C GLY A 194 22.97 8.07 5.93
N ALA A 195 21.69 8.33 6.17
CA ALA A 195 21.24 9.40 7.05
C ALA A 195 21.66 9.15 8.51
N GLU A 196 21.64 7.91 8.96
CA GLU A 196 22.07 7.48 10.29
C GLU A 196 23.52 7.88 10.59
N ASP A 197 24.43 7.68 9.63
CA ASP A 197 25.84 8.04 9.76
C ASP A 197 26.05 9.56 9.75
N GLU A 198 25.31 10.28 8.91
CA GLU A 198 25.40 11.73 8.84
C GLU A 198 24.85 12.40 10.10
N ILE A 199 23.72 11.91 10.62
CA ILE A 199 23.14 12.41 11.87
C ILE A 199 24.12 12.16 13.01
N ALA A 200 24.69 10.95 13.11
CA ALA A 200 25.69 10.63 14.14
C ALA A 200 26.91 11.54 14.05
N LYS A 201 27.44 11.79 12.84
CA LYS A 201 28.54 12.74 12.62
C LYS A 201 28.15 14.16 13.00
N GLY A 202 26.92 14.59 12.68
CA GLY A 202 26.44 15.93 13.02
C GLY A 202 26.32 16.15 14.53
N ILE A 203 25.83 15.14 15.26
CA ILE A 203 25.82 15.16 16.73
C ILE A 203 27.25 15.25 17.28
N GLN A 204 28.19 14.46 16.75
CA GLN A 204 29.59 14.51 17.18
C GLN A 204 30.23 15.90 16.92
N GLN A 205 29.90 16.54 15.80
CA GLN A 205 30.37 17.90 15.51
C GLN A 205 29.82 18.91 16.51
N LEU A 206 28.53 18.83 16.84
CA LEU A 206 27.92 19.69 17.85
C LEU A 206 28.50 19.46 19.25
N ASN A 207 28.78 18.20 19.62
CA ASN A 207 29.45 17.89 20.89
C ASN A 207 30.84 18.52 20.98
N LYS A 208 31.65 18.41 19.91
CA LYS A 208 32.98 19.06 19.85
C LYS A 208 32.89 20.59 19.87
N TRP A 209 31.87 21.15 19.24
CA TRP A 209 31.62 22.59 19.28
C TRP A 209 31.25 23.05 20.70
N SER A 210 30.45 22.23 21.41
CA SER A 210 29.99 22.47 22.78
C SER A 210 31.14 22.60 23.79
N GLU A 211 32.28 21.95 23.54
CA GLU A 211 33.50 22.07 24.36
C GLU A 211 34.05 23.51 24.42
N ARG A 212 33.80 24.32 23.37
CA ARG A 212 34.27 25.70 23.26
C ARG A 212 33.21 26.70 23.66
N GLN A 213 31.98 26.44 23.25
CA GLN A 213 30.81 27.25 23.56
C GLN A 213 29.67 26.30 23.93
N PRO A 214 29.25 26.22 25.19
CA PRO A 214 28.25 25.24 25.63
C PRO A 214 26.93 25.35 24.86
N LEU A 215 26.43 24.21 24.39
CA LEU A 215 25.06 24.00 23.91
C LEU A 215 24.19 23.51 25.06
N ASP A 216 22.98 24.06 25.18
CA ASP A 216 22.01 23.60 26.17
C ASP A 216 21.26 22.36 25.67
N LEU A 217 20.97 22.33 24.37
CA LEU A 217 20.21 21.28 23.72
C LEU A 217 20.72 21.02 22.30
N VAL A 218 20.52 19.79 21.84
CA VAL A 218 20.65 19.40 20.42
C VAL A 218 19.30 18.90 19.94
N LEU A 219 18.76 19.55 18.90
CA LEU A 219 17.53 19.16 18.22
C LEU A 219 17.87 18.47 16.91
N ILE A 220 17.39 17.25 16.75
CA ILE A 220 17.44 16.53 15.48
C ILE A 220 16.01 16.55 14.93
N THR A 221 15.84 17.02 13.70
CA THR A 221 14.50 17.17 13.12
C THR A 221 14.45 16.79 11.65
N ARG A 222 13.33 16.19 11.25
CA ARG A 222 12.99 15.79 9.88
C ARG A 222 11.66 16.41 9.49
N GLY A 223 11.46 16.66 8.19
CA GLY A 223 10.14 16.99 7.65
C GLY A 223 9.19 15.77 7.60
N GLY A 224 7.97 16.00 7.09
CA GLY A 224 6.94 14.96 6.91
C GLY A 224 7.21 13.97 5.79
N GLY A 225 8.33 13.24 5.84
CA GLY A 225 8.63 12.12 4.93
C GLY A 225 7.80 10.87 5.27
N SER A 226 7.81 9.87 4.38
CA SER A 226 7.11 8.60 4.58
C SER A 226 7.64 7.84 5.81
N LEU A 227 6.77 7.08 6.48
CA LEU A 227 7.14 6.13 7.53
C LEU A 227 8.11 5.05 7.03
N GLU A 228 8.08 4.80 5.72
CA GLU A 228 8.92 3.84 5.01
C GLU A 228 10.36 4.32 4.80
N ASP A 229 10.59 5.65 4.88
CA ASP A 229 11.90 6.28 4.72
C ASP A 229 12.68 6.42 6.05
N LEU A 230 12.21 5.75 7.11
CA LEU A 230 12.74 5.83 8.48
C LEU A 230 13.65 4.64 8.84
#